data_AF-A0A7W6BHV3-F1
#
_entry.id   AF-A0A7W6BHV3-F1
#
_cell.length_a   1.000
_cell.length_b   1.000
_cell.length_c   1.000
_cell.angle_alpha   90.00
_cell.angle_beta   90.00
_cell.angle_gamma   90.00
#
_symmetry.space_group_name_H-M   'P 1'
#
loop_
_entity.id
_entity.type
_entity.pdbx_description
1 polymer ?
#
loop_
_entity_poly.entity_id
_entity_poly.type
_entity_poly.pdbx_seq_one_letter_code
_entity_poly.pdbx_strand_id
1 'polypeptide(L)'
;MFTTDGLSPMQSGRLKAALDKEYRYDGVVRTLRSHIEELAAAGPLELTEGDGMIDYSRTHFNRLASNREQDAYIARLKAKRYFYVNGWVVPKLVYDAIRR
;
A
#
# COMPACT_ATOMS: atom_id res chain seq x y z
N MET A 1 2.09 -13.83 -10.86
CA MET A 1 2.67 -12.67 -10.13
C MET A 1 1.72 -12.12 -9.08
N PHE A 2 0.41 -12.03 -9.34
CA PHE A 2 -0.58 -11.66 -8.32
C PHE A 2 -1.40 -12.88 -7.90
N THR A 3 -1.35 -13.22 -6.62
CA THR A 3 -2.09 -14.34 -6.03
C THR A 3 -3.50 -13.88 -5.65
N THR A 4 -4.51 -14.46 -6.31
CA THR A 4 -5.94 -14.19 -6.01
C THR A 4 -6.58 -15.25 -5.11
N ASP A 5 -5.82 -16.27 -4.73
CA ASP A 5 -6.34 -17.41 -3.97
C ASP A 5 -6.82 -16.97 -2.58
N GLY A 6 -8.04 -17.39 -2.25
CA GLY A 6 -8.72 -17.03 -1.00
C GLY A 6 -9.26 -15.60 -0.94
N LEU A 7 -9.23 -14.83 -2.04
CA LEU A 7 -9.94 -13.54 -2.10
C LEU A 7 -11.43 -13.76 -2.38
N SER A 8 -12.29 -13.03 -1.67
CA SER A 8 -13.71 -12.99 -2.02
C SER A 8 -13.91 -12.33 -3.40
N PRO A 9 -15.03 -12.57 -4.10
CA PRO A 9 -15.30 -11.93 -5.39
C PRO A 9 -15.17 -10.40 -5.36
N MET A 10 -15.62 -9.77 -4.27
CA MET A 10 -15.48 -8.33 -4.07
C MET A 10 -14.02 -7.88 -3.91
N GLN A 11 -13.20 -8.65 -3.18
CA GLN A 11 -11.77 -8.35 -3.03
C GLN A 11 -11.03 -8.52 -4.36
N SER A 12 -11.34 -9.57 -5.12
CA SER A 12 -10.77 -9.79 -6.45
C SER A 12 -11.13 -8.66 -7.41
N GLY A 13 -12.39 -8.22 -7.44
CA GLY A 13 -12.83 -7.07 -8.23
C GLY A 13 -12.11 -5.77 -7.85
N ARG A 14 -11.91 -5.52 -6.55
CA ARG A 14 -11.12 -4.37 -6.06
C ARG A 14 -9.65 -4.45 -6.45
N LEU A 15 -9.05 -5.63 -6.39
CA LEU A 15 -7.66 -5.85 -6.80
C LEU A 15 -7.51 -5.54 -8.29
N LYS A 16 -8.41 -6.07 -9.12
CA LYS A 16 -8.42 -5.79 -10.56
C LYS A 16 -8.54 -4.29 -10.85
N ALA A 17 -9.51 -3.62 -10.24
CA ALA A 17 -9.68 -2.18 -10.40
C ALA A 17 -8.46 -1.35 -9.96
N ALA A 18 -7.77 -1.77 -8.89
CA ALA A 18 -6.55 -1.12 -8.43
C ALA A 18 -5.38 -1.32 -9.42
N LEU A 19 -5.24 -2.53 -9.97
CA LEU A 19 -4.21 -2.90 -10.94
C LEU A 19 -4.41 -2.20 -12.29
N ASP A 20 -5.66 -2.03 -12.71
CA ASP A 20 -6.02 -1.41 -14.00
C ASP A 20 -5.97 0.13 -13.94
N LYS A 21 -5.74 0.72 -12.76
CA LYS A 21 -5.65 2.17 -12.62
C LYS A 21 -4.36 2.71 -13.23
N GLU A 22 -4.49 3.74 -14.05
CA GLU A 22 -3.37 4.41 -14.70
C GLU A 22 -2.74 5.47 -13.81
N TYR A 23 -1.41 5.51 -13.84
CA TYR A 23 -0.60 6.54 -13.22
C TYR A 23 0.57 6.89 -14.13
N ARG A 24 1.24 8.01 -13.83
CA ARG A 24 2.47 8.41 -14.51
C ARG A 24 3.66 7.85 -13.73
N TYR A 25 4.38 6.90 -14.34
CA TYR A 25 5.63 6.33 -13.83
C TYR A 25 6.76 6.68 -14.77
N ASP A 26 7.78 7.36 -14.25
CA ASP A 26 8.96 7.79 -15.03
C ASP A 26 8.60 8.55 -16.31
N GLY A 27 7.58 9.40 -16.24
CA GLY A 27 7.10 10.20 -17.37
C GLY A 27 6.12 9.49 -18.31
N VAL A 28 5.93 8.17 -18.18
CA VAL A 28 5.03 7.36 -19.03
C VAL A 28 3.75 7.03 -18.28
N VAL A 29 2.59 7.26 -18.92
CA VAL A 29 1.30 6.83 -18.39
C VAL A 29 1.10 5.35 -18.70
N ARG A 30 0.91 4.55 -17.66
CA ARG A 30 0.65 3.11 -17.76
C ARG A 30 -0.15 2.63 -16.56
N THR A 31 -0.74 1.45 -16.68
CA THR A 31 -1.45 0.82 -15.57
C THR A 31 -0.47 0.43 -14.46
N LEU A 32 -0.95 0.38 -13.22
CA LEU A 32 -0.16 -0.15 -12.09
C LEU A 32 0.29 -1.59 -12.36
N ARG A 33 -0.55 -2.41 -13.00
CA ARG A 33 -0.21 -3.77 -13.43
C ARG A 33 1.03 -3.79 -14.32
N SER A 34 0.99 -3.06 -15.43
CA SER A 34 2.07 -3.03 -16.41
C SER A 34 3.37 -2.53 -15.79
N HIS A 35 3.29 -1.49 -14.93
CA HIS A 35 4.47 -1.00 -14.21
C HIS A 35 5.11 -2.06 -13.32
N ILE A 36 4.30 -2.80 -12.55
CA ILE A 36 4.79 -3.88 -11.68
C ILE A 36 5.40 -5.03 -12.50
N GLU A 37 4.79 -5.40 -13.63
CA GLU A 37 5.31 -6.44 -14.52
C GLU A 37 6.67 -6.04 -15.13
N GLU A 38 6.84 -4.77 -15.51
CA GLU A 38 8.12 -4.25 -15.97
C GLU A 38 9.18 -4.26 -14.86
N LEU A 39 8.82 -3.86 -13.63
CA LEU A 39 9.73 -3.93 -12.49
C LEU A 39 10.20 -5.37 -12.22
N ALA A 40 9.29 -6.35 -12.31
CA ALA A 40 9.65 -7.76 -12.16
C ALA A 40 10.49 -8.32 -13.31
N ALA A 41 10.31 -7.80 -14.53
CA ALA A 41 11.16 -8.16 -15.66
C ALA A 41 12.57 -7.58 -15.52
N ALA A 42 12.70 -6.40 -14.90
CA ALA A 42 14.00 -5.75 -14.64
C ALA A 42 14.77 -6.39 -13.48
N GLY A 43 14.09 -7.03 -12.52
CA GLY A 43 14.73 -7.72 -11.41
C GLY A 43 13.75 -8.18 -10.32
N PRO A 44 14.27 -8.74 -9.22
CA PRO A 44 13.45 -9.13 -8.08
C PRO A 44 12.65 -7.96 -7.53
N LEU A 45 11.39 -8.20 -7.17
CA LEU A 45 10.60 -7.18 -6.48
C LEU A 45 11.02 -7.03 -5.03
N GLU A 46 11.30 -5.79 -4.63
CA GLU A 46 11.52 -5.40 -3.25
C GLU A 46 10.19 -4.90 -2.65
N LEU A 47 9.74 -5.59 -1.61
CA LEU A 47 8.53 -5.25 -0.88
C LEU A 47 8.90 -4.62 0.46
N THR A 48 8.55 -3.35 0.65
CA THR A 48 8.78 -2.64 1.91
C THR A 48 7.50 -1.99 2.44
N GLU A 49 7.45 -1.82 3.76
CA GLU A 49 6.32 -1.20 4.46
C GLU A 49 6.83 0.02 5.22
N GLY A 50 6.07 1.12 5.19
CA GLY A 50 6.35 2.28 6.04
C GLY A 50 6.07 1.99 7.52
N ASP A 51 6.65 2.81 8.40
CA ASP A 51 6.36 2.76 9.84
C ASP A 51 4.92 3.18 10.20
N GLY A 52 4.24 3.82 9.24
CA GLY A 52 2.89 4.34 9.35
C GLY A 52 2.77 5.65 10.08
N MET A 53 3.87 6.37 10.30
CA MET A 53 3.92 7.59 11.11
C MET A 53 4.05 8.86 10.27
N ILE A 54 3.89 8.78 8.95
CA ILE A 54 4.03 9.95 8.06
C ILE A 54 3.06 11.09 8.41
N ASP A 55 1.84 10.75 8.82
CA ASP A 55 0.80 11.72 9.24
C ASP A 55 0.81 11.98 10.76
N TYR A 56 1.87 11.59 11.46
CA TYR A 56 1.96 11.79 12.91
C TYR A 56 2.07 13.28 13.25
N SER A 57 1.22 13.72 14.17
CA SER A 57 1.28 15.06 14.75
C SER A 57 1.46 14.98 16.25
N ARG A 58 2.61 15.46 16.73
CA ARG A 58 2.90 15.57 18.17
C ARG A 58 1.89 16.45 18.89
N THR A 59 1.49 17.57 18.27
CA THR A 59 0.52 18.50 18.84
C THR A 59 -0.86 17.85 18.98
N HIS A 60 -1.31 17.07 17.99
CA HIS A 60 -2.56 16.33 18.11
C HIS A 60 -2.46 15.26 19.20
N PHE A 61 -1.39 14.45 19.19
CA PHE A 61 -1.14 13.41 20.19
C PHE A 61 -1.21 13.94 21.63
N ASN A 62 -0.53 15.06 21.90
CA ASN A 62 -0.48 15.68 23.23
C ASN A 62 -1.82 16.28 23.68
N ARG A 63 -2.77 16.53 22.77
CA ARG A 63 -4.11 17.06 23.09
C ARG A 63 -5.12 15.96 23.42
N LEU A 64 -4.79 14.69 23.16
CA LEU A 64 -5.67 13.56 23.47
C LEU A 64 -5.75 13.38 24.98
N ALA A 65 -6.96 13.12 25.49
CA ALA A 65 -7.26 13.20 26.92
C ALA A 65 -6.84 11.95 27.70
N SER A 66 -6.51 10.85 27.00
CA SER A 66 -6.11 9.59 27.64
C SER A 66 -5.10 8.79 26.81
N ASN A 67 -4.37 7.90 27.50
CA ASN A 67 -3.46 6.95 26.86
C ASN A 67 -4.20 6.03 25.85
N ARG A 68 -5.45 5.67 26.14
CA ARG A 68 -6.26 4.84 25.22
C ARG A 68 -6.51 5.55 23.89
N GLU A 69 -6.78 6.85 23.92
CA GLU A 69 -6.97 7.65 22.70
C GLU A 69 -5.66 7.83 21.94
N GLN A 70 -4.56 8.02 22.66
CA GLN A 70 -3.21 8.08 22.09
C GLN A 70 -2.84 6.78 21.36
N ASP A 71 -3.09 5.62 21.98
CA ASP A 71 -2.86 4.31 21.39
C ASP A 71 -3.74 4.09 20.15
N ALA A 72 -5.02 4.48 20.23
CA ALA A 72 -5.95 4.38 19.10
C ALA A 72 -5.50 5.25 17.92
N TYR A 73 -4.98 6.45 18.18
CA TYR A 73 -4.42 7.33 17.16
C TYR A 73 -3.20 6.71 16.49
N ILE A 74 -2.24 6.19 17.27
CA ILE A 74 -1.06 5.49 16.72
C ILE A 74 -1.48 4.26 15.91
N ALA A 75 -2.43 3.46 16.40
CA ALA A 75 -2.93 2.29 15.70
C ALA A 75 -3.57 2.65 14.36
N ARG A 76 -4.35 3.75 14.31
CA ARG A 76 -4.95 4.26 13.08
C ARG A 76 -3.90 4.73 12.07
N LEU A 77 -2.86 5.41 12.53
CA LEU A 77 -1.74 5.83 11.69
C LEU A 77 -1.04 4.60 11.08
N LYS A 78 -0.67 3.64 11.92
CA LYS A 78 -0.05 2.37 11.50
C LYS A 78 -0.94 1.54 10.57
N ALA A 79 -2.26 1.59 10.73
CA ALA A 79 -3.19 0.91 9.81
C ALA A 79 -3.21 1.55 8.41
N LYS A 80 -2.86 2.83 8.30
CA LYS A 80 -2.78 3.60 7.05
C LYS A 80 -1.36 3.71 6.48
N ARG A 81 -0.41 2.91 6.98
CA ARG A 81 0.96 2.90 6.47
C ARG A 81 1.00 2.70 4.96
N TYR A 82 1.99 3.29 4.32
CA TYR A 82 2.26 3.04 2.92
C TYR A 82 2.96 1.71 2.72
N PHE A 83 2.65 1.10 1.57
CA PHE A 83 3.22 -0.15 1.11
C PHE A 83 3.94 0.16 -0.19
N TYR A 84 5.11 -0.43 -0.40
CA TYR A 84 5.97 -0.10 -1.52
C TYR A 84 6.36 -1.35 -2.30
N VAL A 85 6.46 -1.19 -3.62
CA VAL A 85 7.07 -2.16 -4.54
C VAL A 85 8.19 -1.42 -5.27
N ASN A 86 9.45 -1.82 -5.04
CA ASN A 86 10.65 -1.17 -5.59
C ASN A 86 10.63 0.37 -5.41
N GLY A 87 10.24 0.83 -4.21
CA GLY A 87 10.15 2.24 -3.86
C GLY A 87 8.88 2.98 -4.32
N TRP A 88 8.00 2.35 -5.10
CA TRP A 88 6.73 2.94 -5.53
C TRP A 88 5.59 2.61 -4.57
N VAL A 89 4.82 3.63 -4.15
CA VAL A 89 3.65 3.44 -3.29
C VAL A 89 2.56 2.66 -4.03
N VAL A 90 2.10 1.56 -3.42
CA VAL A 90 1.00 0.75 -3.93
C VAL A 90 -0.10 0.55 -2.88
N PRO A 91 -1.35 0.27 -3.29
CA PRO A 91 -2.39 -0.14 -2.36
C PRO A 91 -2.02 -1.43 -1.62
N LYS A 92 -2.36 -1.53 -0.33
CA LYS A 92 -2.12 -2.73 0.49
C LYS A 92 -2.61 -4.02 -0.17
N LEU A 93 -3.77 -3.99 -0.82
CA LEU A 93 -4.34 -5.16 -1.49
C LEU A 93 -3.44 -5.67 -2.63
N VAL A 94 -2.78 -4.78 -3.36
CA VAL A 94 -1.81 -5.13 -4.42
C VAL A 94 -0.54 -5.69 -3.79
N TYR A 95 -0.03 -5.05 -2.75
CA TYR A 95 1.12 -5.52 -1.99
C TYR A 95 0.91 -6.93 -1.42
N ASP A 96 -0.23 -7.17 -0.76
CA ASP A 96 -0.59 -8.47 -0.20
C ASP A 96 -0.71 -9.55 -1.31
N ALA A 97 -1.20 -9.18 -2.50
CA ALA A 97 -1.34 -10.10 -3.62
C ALA A 97 0.01 -10.50 -4.25
N ILE A 98 1.06 -9.69 -4.11
CA ILE A 98 2.42 -10.03 -4.56
C ILE A 98 3.16 -10.85 -3.51
N ARG A 99 2.95 -10.54 -2.22
CA ARG A 99 3.66 -11.17 -1.09
C ARG A 99 3.24 -12.62 -0.83
N ARG A 100 2.02 -13.01 -1.22
CA ARG A 100 1.43 -14.34 -1.01
C ARG A 100 2.00 -15.36 -1.98
#